data_AF-A0A436WWW6-F1
#
_entry.id   AF-A0A436WWW6-F1
#
_cell.length_a   1.000
_cell.length_b   1.000
_cell.length_c   1.000
_cell.angle_alpha   90.00
_cell.angle_beta   90.00
_cell.angle_gamma   90.00
#
_symmetry.space_group_name_H-M   'P 1'
#
loop_
_entity.id
_entity.type
_entity.pdbx_description
1 polymer ?
#
loop_
_entity_poly.entity_id
_entity_poly.type
_entity_poly.pdbx_seq_one_letter_code
_entity_poly.pdbx_strand_id
1 'polypeptide(L)' 'MDYEYEKILPDEQPYEVITFAKKHGLTVPAADAVLFAKGPSRKACDAAALAFLCAVAQYADRRSRH' A
#
# COMPACT_ATOMS: atom_id res chain seq x y z
N MET A 1 15.58 4.41 35.23
CA MET A 1 14.52 4.82 34.29
C MET A 1 14.62 3.85 33.14
N ASP A 2 13.95 2.71 33.26
CA ASP A 2 13.88 1.74 32.18
C ASP A 2 13.00 2.37 31.12
N TYR A 3 13.65 2.94 30.10
CA TYR A 3 12.98 3.45 28.92
C TYR A 3 12.27 2.27 28.29
N GLU A 4 11.00 2.10 28.63
CA GLU A 4 10.09 1.21 27.94
C GLU A 4 10.01 1.73 26.51
N TYR A 5 10.95 1.26 25.70
CA TYR A 5 11.05 1.49 24.27
C TYR A 5 9.76 0.94 23.71
N GLU A 6 8.77 1.84 23.59
CA GLU A 6 7.42 1.55 23.15
C GLU A 6 7.54 0.58 21.98
N LYS A 7 7.08 -0.64 22.24
CA LYS A 7 7.15 -1.75 21.30
C LYS A 7 6.05 -1.49 20.28
N ILE A 8 6.17 -0.41 19.51
CA ILE A 8 5.24 -0.06 18.45
C ILE A 8 5.28 -1.24 17.51
N LEU A 9 4.20 -2.03 17.51
CA LEU A 9 4.13 -3.20 16.68
C LEU A 9 4.33 -2.73 15.24
N PRO A 10 5.17 -3.40 14.43
CA PRO A 10 5.41 -2.99 13.06
C PRO A 10 4.11 -2.77 12.29
N ASP A 11 3.06 -3.54 12.63
CA ASP A 11 1.74 -3.46 12.01
C ASP A 11 0.90 -2.23 12.39
N GLU A 12 1.28 -1.49 13.44
CA GLU A 12 0.60 -0.28 13.91
C GLU A 12 1.20 0.99 13.31
N GLN A 13 2.40 0.92 12.73
CA GLN A 13 3.00 2.07 12.05
C GLN A 13 2.45 2.22 10.63
N PRO A 14 2.11 3.43 10.17
CA PRO A 14 1.80 3.67 8.77
C PRO A 14 2.92 3.16 7.86
N TYR A 15 2.58 2.83 6.62
CA TYR A 15 3.59 2.53 5.61
C TYR A 15 4.34 3.80 5.21
N GLU A 16 5.65 3.67 5.06
CA GLU A 16 6.44 4.63 4.29
C GLU A 16 6.19 4.37 2.79
N VAL A 17 5.98 5.45 2.03
CA VAL A 17 5.49 5.39 0.64
C VAL A 17 6.45 4.64 -0.28
N ILE A 18 7.76 4.88 -0.19
CA ILE A 18 8.77 4.23 -1.03
C ILE A 18 8.85 2.73 -0.73
N THR A 19 8.77 2.35 0.55
CA THR A 19 8.79 0.97 1.02
C THR A 19 7.55 0.23 0.53
N PHE A 20 6.38 0.86 0.60
CA PHE A 20 5.13 0.31 0.09
C PHE A 20 5.14 0.15 -1.43
N ALA A 21 5.64 1.17 -2.15
CA ALA A 21 5.80 1.13 -3.60
C ALA A 21 6.67 -0.05 -4.03
N LYS A 22 7.83 -0.22 -3.39
CA LYS A 22 8.75 -1.34 -3.65
C LYS A 22 8.12 -2.69 -3.33
N LYS A 23 7.43 -2.81 -2.19
CA LYS A 23 6.78 -4.05 -1.74
C LYS A 23 5.74 -4.55 -2.75
N HIS A 24 4.93 -3.64 -3.29
CA HIS A 24 3.80 -3.97 -4.16
C HIS A 24 4.06 -3.77 -5.65
N GLY A 25 5.29 -3.39 -6.04
CA GLY A 25 5.63 -3.12 -7.45
C GLY A 25 4.85 -1.93 -8.04
N LEU A 26 4.48 -0.96 -7.20
CA LEU A 26 3.75 0.24 -7.61
C LEU A 26 4.72 1.38 -7.93
N THR A 27 4.27 2.32 -8.76
CA THR A 27 4.93 3.62 -8.85
C THR A 27 4.70 4.40 -7.56
N VAL A 28 5.61 5.33 -7.24
CA VAL A 28 5.49 6.17 -6.05
C VAL A 28 4.15 6.93 -6.00
N PRO A 29 3.64 7.54 -7.10
CA PRO A 29 2.33 8.20 -7.06
C PRO A 29 1.15 7.24 -6.83
N ALA A 30 1.21 6.01 -7.36
CA ALA A 30 0.16 5.01 -7.13
C ALA A 30 0.17 4.51 -5.68
N ALA A 31 1.37 4.29 -5.12
CA ALA A 31 1.55 3.95 -3.72
C ALA A 31 0.98 5.04 -2.79
N ASP A 32 1.32 6.31 -3.04
CA ASP A 32 0.82 7.45 -2.27
C ASP A 32 -0.71 7.53 -2.29
N ALA A 33 -1.32 7.40 -3.48
CA ALA A 33 -2.78 7.39 -3.62
C ALA A 33 -3.47 6.25 -2.85
N VAL A 34 -2.89 5.03 -2.87
CA VAL A 34 -3.44 3.88 -2.13
C VAL A 34 -3.35 4.10 -0.62
N LEU A 35 -2.22 4.61 -0.13
CA LEU A 35 -2.03 4.90 1.29
C LEU A 35 -2.94 6.02 1.78
N PHE A 36 -3.04 7.11 1.01
CA PHE A 36 -3.97 8.21 1.28
C PHE A 36 -5.42 7.73 1.38
N ALA A 37 -5.85 6.83 0.50
CA ALA A 37 -7.23 6.35 0.43
C ALA A 37 -7.64 5.40 1.58
N LYS A 38 -6.69 4.70 2.22
CA LYS A 38 -7.00 3.68 3.25
C LYS A 38 -6.61 4.08 4.67
N GLY A 39 -5.74 5.07 4.85
CA GLY A 39 -5.26 5.47 6.15
C GLY A 39 -4.21 4.50 6.73
N PRO A 40 -3.89 4.60 8.03
CA PRO A 40 -2.64 4.04 8.58
C PRO A 40 -2.62 2.50 8.72
N SER A 41 -3.73 1.81 8.47
CA SER A 41 -3.80 0.35 8.64
C SER A 41 -3.03 -0.39 7.55
N ARG A 42 -1.91 -1.04 7.93
CA ARG A 42 -1.08 -1.81 6.99
C ARG A 42 -1.85 -2.92 6.28
N LYS A 43 -2.69 -3.66 7.01
CA LYS A 43 -3.52 -4.73 6.43
C LYS A 43 -4.50 -4.19 5.39
N ALA A 44 -5.14 -3.05 5.67
CA ALA A 44 -6.05 -2.41 4.73
C ALA A 44 -5.30 -1.89 3.49
N CYS A 45 -4.11 -1.33 3.66
CA CYS A 45 -3.26 -0.86 2.58
C CYS A 45 -2.78 -2.02 1.68
N ASP A 46 -2.36 -3.14 2.27
CA ASP A 46 -1.93 -4.32 1.51
C ASP A 46 -3.08 -4.90 0.68
N ALA A 47 -4.28 -5.03 1.27
CA ALA A 47 -5.47 -5.48 0.54
C ALA A 47 -5.84 -4.50 -0.60
N ALA A 48 -5.69 -3.20 -0.37
CA ALA A 48 -5.97 -2.18 -1.37
C ALA A 48 -4.96 -2.18 -2.52
N ALA A 49 -3.67 -2.42 -2.26
CA ALA A 49 -2.67 -2.58 -3.31
C ALA A 49 -3.00 -3.76 -4.23
N LEU A 50 -3.38 -4.91 -3.66
CA LEU A 50 -3.81 -6.07 -4.44
C LEU A 50 -5.05 -5.75 -5.29
N ALA A 51 -6.07 -5.12 -4.69
CA ALA A 51 -7.27 -4.73 -5.43
C ALA A 51 -6.95 -3.74 -6.57
N PHE A 52 -6.06 -2.79 -6.32
CA PHE A 52 -5.60 -1.82 -7.33
C PHE A 52 -4.90 -2.51 -8.50
N LEU A 53 -3.96 -3.42 -8.24
CA LEU A 53 -3.27 -4.19 -9.28
C LEU A 53 -4.25 -5.03 -10.12
N CYS A 54 -5.21 -5.69 -9.47
CA CYS A 54 -6.26 -6.43 -10.16
C CYS A 54 -7.13 -5.52 -11.05
N ALA A 55 -7.44 -4.31 -10.60
CA ALA A 55 -8.20 -3.35 -11.39
C ALA A 55 -7.40 -2.83 -12.59
N VAL A 56 -6.11 -2.55 -12.40
CA VAL A 56 -5.20 -2.12 -13.49
C VAL A 56 -5.06 -3.22 -14.54
N ALA A 57 -4.89 -4.48 -14.13
CA ALA A 57 -4.81 -5.61 -15.05
C ALA A 57 -6.09 -5.78 -15.87
N GLN A 58 -7.26 -5.69 -15.23
CA GLN A 58 -8.55 -5.74 -15.93
C GLN A 58 -8.74 -4.56 -16.87
N TYR A 59 -8.31 -3.36 -16.48
CA TYR A 59 -8.38 -2.18 -17.35
C TYR A 59 -7.49 -2.34 -18.59
N ALA A 60 -6.28 -2.86 -18.43
CA ALA A 60 -5.36 -3.12 -19.53
C ALA A 60 -5.93 -4.14 -20.53
N ASP A 61 -6.50 -5.25 -20.04
CA ASP A 61 -7.15 -6.27 -20.89
C ASP A 61 -8.34 -5.70 -21.67
N ARG A 62 -9.20 -4.88 -21.02
CA ARG A 62 -10.31 -4.21 -21.72
C ARG A 62 -9.82 -3.26 -22.80
N ARG A 63 -8.72 -2.54 -22.54
CA ARG A 63 -8.15 -1.58 -23.48
C ARG A 63 -7.46 -2.25 -24.66
N SER A 64 -6.90 -3.45 -24.51
CA SER A 64 -6.30 -4.19 -25.63
C SER A 64 -7.31 -4.87 -26.54
N ARG A 65 -8.55 -5.07 -26.08
CA ARG A 65 -9.64 -5.66 -26.86
C ARG A 65 -10.36 -4.64 -27.75
N HIS A 66 -9.98 -3.37 -27.65
CA HIS A 66 -10.63 -2.23 -28.31
C HIS A 66 -9.72 -1.60 -29.35
#